data_AF-A0A7K0BKH7-F1
#
_entry.id   AF-A0A7K0BKH7-F1
#
_cell.length_a   1.000
_cell.length_b   1.000
_cell.length_c   1.000
_cell.angle_alpha   90.00
_cell.angle_beta   90.00
_cell.angle_gamma   90.00
#
_symmetry.space_group_name_H-M   'P 1'
#
loop_
_entity.id
_entity.type
_entity.pdbx_description
1 polymer ?
#
loop_
_entity_poly.entity_id
_entity_poly.type
_entity_poly.pdbx_seq_one_letter_code
_entity_poly.pdbx_strand_id
1 'polypeptide(L)' 'MSPEQINELFEAEIKKRGLATKIPTITKAVLYNWRQGRSEATLGQKIEVLYFLGKIKIKKNNESD' A
#
# COMPACT_ATOMS: atom_id res chain seq x y z
N MET A 1 -5.45 12.72 -3.81
CA MET A 1 -4.09 12.27 -3.47
C MET A 1 -3.37 12.04 -4.79
N SER A 2 -2.20 12.64 -5.01
CA SER A 2 -1.44 12.45 -6.25
C SER A 2 -0.70 11.10 -6.24
N PRO A 3 -0.30 10.57 -7.40
CA PRO A 3 0.53 9.36 -7.48
C PRO A 3 1.85 9.48 -6.70
N GLU A 4 2.45 10.66 -6.68
CA GLU A 4 3.69 10.94 -5.94
C GLU A 4 3.48 10.82 -4.44
N GLN A 5 2.40 11.42 -3.91
CA GLN A 5 2.04 11.31 -2.50
C GLN A 5 1.80 9.86 -2.09
N ILE A 6 1.16 9.05 -2.95
CA ILE A 6 0.96 7.62 -2.71
C ILE A 6 2.30 6.89 -2.60
N ASN A 7 3.25 7.21 -3.48
CA ASN A 7 4.59 6.61 -3.45
C ASN A 7 5.32 6.96 -2.16
N GLU A 8 5.35 8.23 -1.77
CA GLU A 8 6.02 8.68 -0.54
C GLU A 8 5.42 8.03 0.71
N LEU A 9 4.09 8.02 0.83
CA LEU A 9 3.38 7.37 1.93
C LEU A 9 3.64 5.87 1.95
N PHE A 10 3.59 5.22 0.78
CA PHE A 10 3.87 3.80 0.67
C PHE A 10 5.28 3.50 1.15
N GLU A 11 6.30 4.23 0.69
CA GLU A 11 7.69 4.05 1.11
C GLU A 11 7.90 4.25 2.61
N ALA A 12 7.26 5.28 3.18
CA ALA A 12 7.32 5.55 4.61
C ALA A 12 6.67 4.43 5.44
N GLU A 13 5.55 3.88 4.95
CA GLU A 13 4.87 2.80 5.66
C GLU A 13 5.59 1.47 5.49
N ILE A 14 6.04 1.07 4.28
CA ILE A 14 6.69 -0.24 4.05
C ILE A 14 7.94 -0.44 4.91
N LYS A 15 8.64 0.63 5.30
CA LYS A 15 9.83 0.56 6.17
C LYS A 15 9.49 0.20 7.63
N LYS A 16 8.22 0.30 8.05
CA LYS A 16 7.77 0.00 9.43
C LYS A 16 7.66 -1.50 9.70
N ARG A 17 7.94 -1.93 10.93
CA ARG A 17 7.83 -3.36 11.32
C ARG A 17 6.35 -3.79 11.48
N GLY A 18 6.06 -5.06 11.25
CA GLY A 18 4.73 -5.65 11.51
C GLY A 18 3.64 -5.41 10.46
N LEU A 19 3.99 -4.97 9.25
CA LEU A 19 3.01 -4.74 8.18
C LEU A 19 2.45 -6.02 7.54
N ALA A 20 3.29 -7.04 7.40
CA ALA A 20 2.92 -8.26 6.68
C ALA A 20 1.80 -9.07 7.37
N THR A 21 1.48 -8.78 8.63
CA THR A 21 0.35 -9.40 9.34
C THR A 21 -0.95 -8.63 9.16
N LYS A 22 -0.90 -7.40 8.60
CA LYS A 22 -2.05 -6.51 8.45
C LYS A 22 -2.63 -6.51 7.03
N ILE A 23 -1.91 -7.06 6.06
CA ILE A 23 -2.27 -7.00 4.63
C ILE A 23 -2.45 -8.44 4.14
N PRO A 24 -3.68 -8.96 4.08
CA PRO A 24 -3.94 -10.37 3.81
C PRO A 24 -3.55 -10.81 2.39
N THR A 25 -3.55 -9.87 1.44
CA THR A 25 -3.26 -10.12 0.02
C THR A 25 -1.76 -10.06 -0.31
N ILE A 26 -0.92 -9.59 0.62
CA ILE A 26 0.52 -9.43 0.41
C ILE A 26 1.31 -10.32 1.35
N THR A 27 2.12 -11.23 0.78
CA THR A 27 2.95 -12.13 1.57
C THR A 27 4.18 -11.40 2.15
N LYS A 28 4.75 -11.96 3.24
CA LYS A 28 6.00 -11.47 3.84
C LYS A 28 7.15 -11.38 2.81
N ALA A 29 7.21 -12.32 1.86
CA ALA A 29 8.24 -12.36 0.84
C ALA A 29 8.12 -11.18 -0.15
N VAL A 30 6.90 -10.87 -0.60
CA VAL A 30 6.65 -9.73 -1.48
C VAL A 30 7.03 -8.41 -0.79
N LEU A 31 6.60 -8.22 0.45
CA LEU A 31 6.95 -7.04 1.23
C LEU A 31 8.47 -6.92 1.43
N TYR A 32 9.16 -8.04 1.66
CA TYR A 32 10.61 -8.07 1.77
C TYR A 32 11.28 -7.65 0.47
N ASN A 33 10.84 -8.16 -0.69
CA ASN A 33 11.39 -7.79 -1.98
C ASN A 33 11.20 -6.29 -2.28
N TRP A 34 10.04 -5.72 -1.95
CA TRP A 34 9.80 -4.27 -2.06
C TRP A 34 10.76 -3.45 -1.19
N ARG A 35 10.99 -3.87 0.06
CA ARG A 35 11.93 -3.16 0.97
C ARG A 35 13.38 -3.22 0.50
N GLN A 36 13.76 -4.30 -0.15
CA GLN A 36 15.12 -4.52 -0.65
C GLN A 36 15.33 -3.93 -2.06
N GLY A 37 14.31 -3.31 -2.66
CA GLY A 37 14.39 -2.81 -4.04
C GLY A 37 14.54 -3.92 -5.08
N ARG A 38 14.22 -5.18 -4.74
CA ARG A 38 14.32 -6.33 -5.66
C ARG A 38 13.13 -6.42 -6.62
N SER A 39 12.04 -5.74 -6.29
CA SER A 39 10.83 -5.62 -7.10
C SER A 39 10.13 -4.31 -6.75
N GLU A 40 9.40 -3.74 -7.69
CA GLU A 40 8.57 -2.56 -7.44
C GLU A 40 7.10 -2.95 -7.20
N ALA A 41 6.44 -2.22 -6.30
CA ALA A 41 5.00 -2.34 -6.11
C ALA A 41 4.27 -1.57 -7.21
N THR A 42 3.22 -2.14 -7.77
CA THR A 42 2.31 -1.44 -8.70
C THR A 42 1.49 -0.39 -7.95
N LEU A 43 0.96 0.60 -8.66
CA LEU A 43 0.11 1.64 -8.05
C LEU A 43 -1.09 1.04 -7.29
N GLY A 44 -1.74 0.02 -7.85
CA GLY A 44 -2.84 -0.70 -7.20
C GLY A 44 -2.42 -1.35 -5.88
N GLN A 45 -1.26 -2.00 -5.86
CA GLN A 45 -0.70 -2.60 -4.63
C GLN A 45 -0.34 -1.52 -3.60
N LYS A 46 0.22 -0.38 -4.01
CA LYS A 46 0.51 0.73 -3.08
C LYS A 46 -0.76 1.25 -2.42
N ILE A 47 -1.82 1.45 -3.20
CA ILE A 47 -3.14 1.88 -2.71
C ILE A 47 -3.71 0.84 -1.75
N GLU A 48 -3.68 -0.44 -2.12
CA GLU A 48 -4.18 -1.54 -1.30
C GLU A 48 -3.46 -1.61 0.06
N VAL A 49 -2.13 -1.54 0.06
CA VAL A 49 -1.32 -1.47 1.30
C VAL A 49 -1.76 -0.29 2.16
N LEU A 50 -1.85 0.91 1.59
CA LEU A 50 -2.25 2.10 2.34
C LEU A 50 -3.68 2.02 2.87
N TYR A 51 -4.59 1.37 2.13
CA TYR A 51 -5.97 1.15 2.54
C TYR A 51 -6.06 0.19 3.73
N PHE A 52 -5.39 -0.97 3.68
CA PHE A 52 -5.35 -1.92 4.80
C PHE A 52 -4.68 -1.33 6.05
N LEU A 53 -3.77 -0.38 5.87
CA LEU A 53 -3.15 0.36 6.98
C LEU A 53 -4.01 1.52 7.50
N GLY A 54 -5.19 1.76 6.93
CA GLY A 54 -6.10 2.85 7.30
C GLY A 54 -5.55 4.24 6.98
N LYS A 55 -4.52 4.34 6.13
CA LYS A 55 -3.88 5.60 5.74
C LYS A 55 -4.69 6.36 4.70
N ILE A 56 -5.45 5.63 3.91
CA ILE A 56 -6.38 6.19 2.93
C ILE A 56 -7.75 5.56 3.11
N LYS A 57 -8.80 6.34 2.85
CA LYS A 57 -10.17 5.85 2.75
C LYS A 57 -10.59 5.95 1.29
N ILE A 58 -10.87 4.82 0.67
CA ILE A 58 -11.49 4.80 -0.65
C ILE A 58 -12.97 5.12 -0.41
N LYS A 59 -13.39 6.35 -0.69
CA LYS A 59 -14.81 6.64 -0.79
C LYS A 59 -15.33 5.89 -2.02
N LYS A 60 -16.22 4.92 -1.83
CA LYS A 60 -17.07 4.44 -2.91
C LYS A 60 -17.89 5.66 -3.37
N ASN A 61 -17.54 6.26 -4.50
CA ASN A 61 -18.51 7.09 -5.22
C ASN A 61 -19.52 6.13 -5.85
N ASN A 62 -20.46 5.66 -5.04
CA ASN A 62 -21.78 5.27 -5.51
C ASN A 62 -22.70 6.45 -5.16
N GLU A 63 -22.69 7.47 -5.99
CA GLU A 63 -23.88 8.27 -6.23
C GLU A 63 -24.19 8.03 -7.71
N SER A 64 -25.04 7.04 -7.93
CA SER A 64 -25.92 6.99 -9.09
C SER A 64 -27.02 8.00 -8.82
N ASP A 65 -27.13 9.02 -9.66
CA ASP A 65 -28.38 9.69 -9.96
C ASP A 65 -28.54 9.67 -11.49
#